data_AF-A0A1H3M265-F1
#
_entry.id   AF-A0A1H3M265-F1
#
_cell.length_a   1.000
_cell.length_b   1.000
_cell.length_c   1.000
_cell.angle_alpha   90.00
_cell.angle_beta   90.00
_cell.angle_gamma   90.00
#
_symmetry.space_group_name_H-M   'P 1'
#
loop_
_entity.id
_entity.type
_entity.pdbx_description
1 polymer ?
#
loop_
_entity_poly.entity_id
_entity_poly.type
_entity_poly.pdbx_seq_one_letter_code
_entity_poly.pdbx_strand_id
1 'polypeptide(L)'
;MAASTVWEILQTAGIDPAPERNSSTWADFLRSQADALLAWDFFETITLSGARMYVLAVIEHASRRIRILGATAHPTASWVTQAAKNLVMDLEDTGCRARYLIRDRDGKFPALFDTVLSDTGIEVVLSGVQMPRMNSIMERWVQTCRRELLDRTLIWNQRHLLHALREFEQFYNSHRPHQGIANARPLRPLPIPVTDPEQLEPLNIRRHDRLGGLPPRSMTCTATVLLCHA
;
A
#
# COMPACT_ATOMS: atom_id res chain seq x y z
N MET A 1 -24.31 8.29 10.51
CA MET A 1 -23.85 9.69 10.59
C MET A 1 -23.14 10.04 9.29
N ALA A 2 -23.55 11.16 8.71
CA ALA A 2 -23.83 11.32 7.29
C ALA A 2 -22.63 11.82 6.48
N ALA A 3 -22.78 11.79 5.15
CA ALA A 3 -21.88 12.35 4.13
C ALA A 3 -21.47 13.84 4.31
N SER A 4 -21.87 14.50 5.40
CA SER A 4 -21.61 15.91 5.65
C SER A 4 -20.17 16.23 6.02
N THR A 5 -19.45 15.34 6.72
CA THR A 5 -18.05 15.62 7.12
C THR A 5 -17.08 15.55 5.94
N VAL A 6 -17.37 14.70 4.96
CA VAL A 6 -16.60 14.65 3.69
C VAL A 6 -16.90 15.90 2.85
N TRP A 7 -18.14 16.40 2.90
CA TRP A 7 -18.53 17.64 2.25
C TRP A 7 -17.83 18.87 2.86
N GLU A 8 -17.64 18.91 4.18
CA GLU A 8 -16.90 19.97 4.86
C GLU A 8 -15.42 20.02 4.46
N ILE A 9 -14.78 18.86 4.27
CA ILE A 9 -13.39 18.77 3.78
C ILE A 9 -13.29 19.32 2.35
N LEU A 10 -14.24 18.97 1.48
CA LEU A 10 -14.27 19.44 0.08
C LEU A 10 -14.53 20.95 -0.03
N GLN A 11 -15.38 21.51 0.83
CA GLN A 11 -15.61 22.96 0.94
C GLN A 11 -14.37 23.71 1.44
N THR A 12 -13.68 23.16 2.45
CA THR A 12 -12.47 23.77 3.01
C THR A 12 -11.32 23.83 1.99
N ALA A 13 -11.30 22.89 1.03
CA ALA A 13 -10.33 22.85 -0.08
C ALA A 13 -10.64 23.83 -1.24
N GLY A 14 -11.66 24.69 -1.12
CA GLY A 14 -11.96 25.74 -2.11
C GLY A 14 -12.63 25.24 -3.39
N ILE A 15 -13.30 24.09 -3.34
CA ILE A 15 -14.03 23.52 -4.48
C ILE A 15 -15.48 24.02 -4.43
N ASP A 16 -15.79 25.02 -5.25
CA ASP A 16 -17.11 25.69 -5.29
C ASP A 16 -18.19 24.77 -5.92
N PRO A 17 -19.37 24.58 -5.31
CA PRO A 17 -20.42 23.76 -5.91
C PRO A 17 -21.12 24.51 -7.05
N ALA A 18 -20.80 24.13 -8.29
CA ALA A 18 -21.56 24.54 -9.48
C ALA A 18 -22.93 23.83 -9.55
N PRO A 19 -23.96 24.46 -10.15
CA PRO A 19 -25.36 24.09 -9.98
C PRO A 19 -25.69 22.76 -10.69
N GLU A 20 -26.24 21.85 -9.89
CA GLU A 20 -27.02 20.64 -10.22
C GLU A 20 -26.45 19.61 -11.23
N ARG A 21 -26.23 18.41 -10.68
CA ARG A 21 -25.86 17.11 -11.28
C ARG A 21 -24.41 16.97 -11.78
N ASN A 22 -23.52 16.73 -10.83
CA ASN A 22 -22.45 15.71 -10.91
C ASN A 22 -21.86 15.51 -9.52
N SER A 23 -22.47 14.64 -8.71
CA SER A 23 -21.87 14.19 -7.45
C SER A 23 -20.57 13.48 -7.78
N SER A 24 -19.41 14.12 -7.55
CA SER A 24 -18.13 13.43 -7.59
C SER A 24 -18.18 12.32 -6.55
N THR A 25 -18.22 11.07 -6.99
CA THR A 25 -18.26 9.93 -6.09
C THR A 25 -16.90 9.77 -5.41
N TRP A 26 -16.83 9.08 -4.27
CA TRP A 26 -15.54 8.72 -3.66
C TRP A 26 -14.58 8.05 -4.66
N ALA A 27 -15.12 7.31 -5.63
CA ALA A 27 -14.33 6.73 -6.70
C ALA A 27 -13.67 7.78 -7.62
N ASP A 28 -14.32 8.91 -7.86
CA ASP A 28 -13.79 9.99 -8.69
C ASP A 28 -12.72 10.79 -7.95
N PHE A 29 -12.89 11.00 -6.64
CA PHE A 29 -11.82 11.50 -5.77
C PHE A 29 -10.60 10.56 -5.80
N LEU A 30 -10.81 9.27 -5.55
CA LEU A 30 -9.74 8.28 -5.55
C LEU A 30 -8.99 8.21 -6.88
N ARG A 31 -9.68 8.38 -8.01
CA ARG A 31 -9.04 8.41 -9.34
C ARG A 31 -8.26 9.71 -9.57
N SER A 32 -8.85 10.86 -9.24
CA SER A 32 -8.23 12.17 -9.49
C SER A 32 -7.03 12.46 -8.59
N GLN A 33 -7.01 11.90 -7.38
CA GLN A 33 -5.93 12.10 -6.40
C GLN A 33 -5.03 10.87 -6.23
N ALA A 34 -5.18 9.83 -7.05
CA ALA A 34 -4.48 8.55 -6.87
C ALA A 34 -2.96 8.71 -6.71
N ASP A 35 -2.35 9.63 -7.46
CA ASP A 35 -0.91 9.89 -7.48
C ASP A 35 -0.39 10.58 -6.20
N ALA A 36 -1.29 11.23 -5.46
CA ALA A 36 -0.98 11.95 -4.23
C ALA A 36 -1.54 11.25 -2.98
N LEU A 37 -2.10 10.04 -3.14
CA LEU A 37 -2.85 9.37 -2.09
C LEU A 37 -2.14 8.14 -1.54
N LEU A 38 -1.99 8.12 -0.22
CA LEU A 38 -1.52 6.98 0.55
C LEU A 38 -2.69 6.34 1.29
N ALA A 39 -2.64 5.02 1.44
CA ALA A 39 -3.51 4.26 2.32
C ALA A 39 -2.66 3.59 3.39
N TRP A 40 -2.99 3.80 4.65
CA TRP A 40 -2.23 3.38 5.81
C TRP A 40 -3.13 2.51 6.70
N ASP A 41 -2.61 1.39 7.21
CA ASP A 41 -3.37 0.54 8.13
C ASP A 41 -2.50 -0.35 9.03
N PHE A 42 -3.12 -0.84 10.11
CA PHE A 42 -2.63 -1.92 10.93
C PHE A 42 -3.24 -3.26 10.53
N PHE A 43 -2.45 -4.32 10.65
CA PHE A 43 -2.98 -5.67 10.67
C PHE A 43 -2.19 -6.56 11.62
N GLU A 44 -2.83 -7.61 12.13
CA GLU A 44 -2.24 -8.45 13.16
C GLU A 44 -1.83 -9.84 12.68
N THR A 45 -0.80 -10.41 13.30
CA THR A 45 -0.43 -11.82 13.17
C THR A 45 -0.06 -12.40 14.53
N ILE A 46 0.00 -13.72 14.63
CA ILE A 46 0.35 -14.43 15.86
C ILE A 46 1.65 -15.20 15.62
N THR A 47 2.61 -15.06 16.54
CA THR A 47 3.86 -15.84 16.51
C THR A 47 3.64 -17.27 17.00
N LEU A 48 4.62 -18.15 16.76
CA LEU A 48 4.64 -19.51 17.30
C LEU A 48 4.49 -19.57 18.82
N SER A 49 4.97 -18.55 19.54
CA SER A 49 4.80 -18.44 20.99
C SER A 49 3.42 -17.94 21.43
N GLY A 50 2.50 -17.66 20.50
CA GLY A 50 1.18 -17.10 20.77
C GLY A 50 1.17 -15.57 20.94
N ALA A 51 2.31 -14.89 20.75
CA ALA A 51 2.37 -13.44 20.89
C ALA A 51 1.70 -12.76 19.69
N ARG A 52 0.77 -11.83 19.97
CA ARG A 52 0.15 -10.99 18.94
C ARG A 52 1.13 -9.90 18.51
N MET A 53 1.31 -9.77 17.20
CA MET A 53 2.14 -8.73 16.57
C MET A 53 1.25 -7.84 15.71
N TYR A 54 1.39 -6.53 15.88
CA TYR A 54 0.77 -5.51 15.04
C TYR A 54 1.78 -5.08 14.00
N VAL A 55 1.43 -5.24 12.73
CA VAL A 55 2.21 -4.81 11.57
C VAL A 55 1.59 -3.54 11.03
N LEU A 56 2.44 -2.59 10.72
CA LEU A 56 2.06 -1.28 10.21
C LEU A 56 2.59 -1.12 8.80
N ALA A 57 1.72 -0.77 7.86
CA ALA A 57 2.09 -0.60 6.46
C ALA A 57 1.36 0.58 5.82
N VAL A 58 1.95 1.09 4.74
CA VAL A 58 1.37 2.14 3.90
C VAL A 58 1.54 1.78 2.43
N ILE A 59 0.50 2.00 1.62
CA ILE A 59 0.49 1.72 0.19
C ILE A 59 0.14 2.99 -0.60
N GLU A 60 0.91 3.27 -1.63
CA GLU A 60 0.57 4.29 -2.62
C GLU A 60 -0.60 3.84 -3.49
N HIS A 61 -1.62 4.68 -3.65
CA HIS A 61 -2.81 4.33 -4.43
C HIS A 61 -2.50 4.15 -5.91
N ALA A 62 -1.78 5.08 -6.54
CA ALA A 62 -1.46 4.98 -7.96
C ALA A 62 -0.48 3.85 -8.26
N SER A 63 0.72 3.90 -7.69
CA SER A 63 1.83 2.99 -8.02
C SER A 63 1.68 1.59 -7.42
N ARG A 64 0.78 1.41 -6.45
CA ARG A 64 0.68 0.20 -5.60
C ARG A 64 1.95 -0.09 -4.81
N ARG A 65 2.88 0.86 -4.68
CA ARG A 65 4.10 0.66 -3.90
C ARG A 65 3.74 0.52 -2.42
N ILE A 66 4.06 -0.63 -1.83
CA ILE A 66 3.90 -0.86 -0.38
C ILE A 66 5.19 -0.48 0.36
N ARG A 67 5.06 0.07 1.56
CA ARG A 67 6.14 0.20 2.55
C ARG A 67 5.68 -0.41 3.88
N ILE A 68 6.48 -1.29 4.46
CA ILE A 68 6.20 -1.85 5.78
C ILE A 68 7.01 -1.06 6.80
N LEU A 69 6.31 -0.28 7.62
CA LEU A 69 6.91 0.66 8.56
C LEU A 69 7.43 -0.03 9.83
N GLY A 70 6.87 -1.20 10.14
CA GLY A 70 7.39 -2.07 11.17
C GLY A 70 6.37 -3.04 11.73
N ALA A 71 6.80 -3.79 12.74
CA ALA A 71 5.96 -4.71 13.51
C ALA A 71 6.35 -4.65 14.99
N THR A 72 5.35 -4.69 15.88
CA THR A 72 5.53 -4.64 17.33
C THR A 72 4.42 -5.39 18.06
N ALA A 73 4.71 -5.97 19.23
CA ALA A 73 3.67 -6.49 20.12
C ALA A 73 2.91 -5.36 20.85
N HIS A 74 3.51 -4.17 20.92
CA HIS A 74 3.00 -3.01 21.68
C HIS A 74 3.03 -1.76 20.78
N PRO A 75 1.94 -1.46 20.05
CA PRO A 75 1.85 -0.29 19.18
C PRO A 75 1.59 0.97 20.03
N THR A 76 2.58 1.38 20.81
CA THR A 76 2.49 2.58 21.66
C THR A 76 2.44 3.84 20.80
N ALA A 77 1.91 4.93 21.36
CA ALA A 77 1.88 6.23 20.70
C ALA A 77 3.27 6.69 20.20
N SER A 78 4.32 6.47 21.00
CA SER A 78 5.69 6.79 20.62
C SER A 78 6.18 5.98 19.42
N TRP A 79 5.85 4.69 19.37
CA TRP A 79 6.22 3.82 18.26
C TRP A 79 5.50 4.22 16.97
N VAL A 80 4.19 4.50 17.04
CA VAL A 80 3.39 4.96 15.88
C VAL A 80 3.87 6.33 15.38
N THR A 81 4.19 7.24 16.29
CA THR A 81 4.77 8.55 15.94
C THR A 81 6.11 8.39 15.23
N GLN A 82 6.97 7.49 15.70
CA GLN A 82 8.25 7.23 15.04
C GLN A 82 8.05 6.63 13.64
N ALA A 83 7.07 5.74 13.46
CA ALA A 83 6.72 5.21 12.15
C ALA A 83 6.27 6.32 11.18
N ALA A 84 5.51 7.32 11.66
CA ALA A 84 5.13 8.48 10.84
C ALA A 84 6.34 9.31 10.41
N LYS A 85 7.25 9.61 11.35
CA LYS A 85 8.50 10.33 11.05
C LYS A 85 9.34 9.59 10.01
N ASN A 86 9.49 8.27 10.17
CA ASN A 86 10.21 7.45 9.22
C ASN A 86 9.55 7.47 7.85
N LEU A 87 8.21 7.40 7.77
CA LEU A 87 7.51 7.52 6.50
C LEU A 87 7.80 8.87 5.83
N VAL A 88 7.68 9.97 6.56
CA VAL A 88 7.92 11.32 6.02
C VAL A 88 9.32 11.41 5.42
N MET A 89 10.36 10.96 6.15
CA MET A 89 11.74 10.94 5.65
C MET A 89 11.85 10.08 4.36
N ASP A 90 11.25 8.89 4.35
CA ASP A 90 11.27 8.01 3.18
C ASP A 90 10.54 8.62 1.96
N LEU A 91 9.45 9.37 2.19
CA LEU A 91 8.70 10.04 1.12
C LEU A 91 9.51 11.20 0.53
N GLU A 92 10.19 11.97 1.37
CA GLU A 92 11.10 13.04 0.96
C GLU A 92 12.26 12.48 0.12
N ASP A 93 12.93 11.43 0.60
CA ASP A 93 14.05 10.77 -0.09
C ASP A 93 13.64 10.21 -1.46
N THR A 94 12.39 9.74 -1.59
CA THR A 94 11.87 9.18 -2.84
C THR A 94 11.23 10.22 -3.75
N GLY A 95 11.13 11.49 -3.33
CA GLY A 95 10.43 12.55 -4.06
C GLY A 95 8.93 12.27 -4.25
N CYS A 96 8.34 11.46 -3.38
CA CYS A 96 6.92 11.09 -3.45
C CYS A 96 6.06 12.32 -3.12
N ARG A 97 5.13 12.67 -4.01
CA ARG A 97 4.26 13.86 -3.87
C ARG A 97 2.95 13.55 -3.14
N ALA A 98 3.02 12.73 -2.10
CA ALA A 98 1.85 12.43 -1.28
C ALA A 98 1.28 13.72 -0.67
N ARG A 99 -0.03 13.92 -0.77
CA ARG A 99 -0.77 15.03 -0.17
C ARG A 99 -1.85 14.55 0.77
N TYR A 100 -2.32 13.32 0.59
CA TYR A 100 -3.40 12.73 1.37
C TYR A 100 -2.98 11.37 1.90
N LEU A 101 -3.35 11.09 3.15
CA LEU A 101 -3.20 9.77 3.77
C LEU A 101 -4.53 9.32 4.32
N ILE A 102 -5.07 8.24 3.77
CA ILE A 102 -6.25 7.56 4.33
C ILE A 102 -5.79 6.61 5.42
N ARG A 103 -6.42 6.71 6.59
CA ARG A 103 -6.33 5.69 7.65
C ARG A 103 -7.69 5.41 8.25
N ASP A 104 -7.82 4.27 8.92
CA ASP A 104 -9.01 4.01 9.72
C ASP A 104 -9.01 4.81 11.04
N ARG A 105 -10.13 4.71 11.77
CA ARG A 105 -10.31 5.40 13.05
C ARG A 105 -9.75 4.61 14.24
N ASP A 106 -8.79 3.69 14.03
CA ASP A 106 -8.25 2.88 15.12
C ASP A 106 -7.64 3.79 16.21
N GLY A 107 -7.99 3.51 17.48
CA GLY A 107 -7.48 4.25 18.64
C GLY A 107 -5.98 4.11 18.87
N LYS A 108 -5.29 3.26 18.09
CA LYS A 108 -3.83 3.13 18.08
C LYS A 108 -3.11 4.35 17.52
N PHE A 109 -3.82 5.26 16.83
CA PHE A 109 -3.24 6.48 16.27
C PHE A 109 -3.28 7.66 17.26
N PRO A 110 -2.13 8.13 17.79
CA PRO A 110 -2.09 9.28 18.68
C PRO A 110 -2.30 10.60 17.91
N ALA A 111 -2.77 11.67 18.56
CA ALA A 111 -2.90 12.98 17.90
C ALA A 111 -1.57 13.49 17.28
N LEU A 112 -0.44 13.18 17.94
CA LEU A 112 0.89 13.54 17.45
C LEU A 112 1.23 12.90 16.09
N PHE A 113 0.59 11.78 15.74
CA PHE A 113 0.72 11.16 14.43
C PHE A 113 0.20 12.08 13.33
N ASP A 114 -1.01 12.62 13.50
CA ASP A 114 -1.63 13.52 12.52
C ASP A 114 -0.85 14.84 12.42
N THR A 115 -0.27 15.32 13.55
CA THR A 115 0.60 16.51 13.56
C THR A 115 1.85 16.32 12.71
N VAL A 116 2.57 15.19 12.87
CA VAL A 116 3.80 14.92 12.09
C VAL A 116 3.55 14.92 10.59
N LEU A 117 2.39 14.41 10.14
CA LEU A 117 2.02 14.37 8.72
C LEU A 117 1.56 15.73 8.21
N SER A 118 0.76 16.46 9.00
CA SER A 118 0.28 17.79 8.60
C SER A 118 1.42 18.82 8.52
N ASP A 119 2.42 18.73 9.40
CA ASP A 119 3.63 19.58 9.35
C ASP A 119 4.42 19.42 8.04
N THR A 120 4.27 18.29 7.34
CA THR A 120 4.90 18.03 6.03
C THR A 120 3.94 18.19 4.85
N GLY A 121 2.75 18.74 5.09
CA GLY A 121 1.74 19.00 4.07
C GLY A 121 0.93 17.77 3.65
N ILE A 122 0.96 16.69 4.43
CA ILE A 122 0.13 15.50 4.21
C ILE A 122 -1.13 15.61 5.08
N GLU A 123 -2.28 15.74 4.42
CA GLU A 123 -3.58 15.77 5.08
C GLU A 123 -4.05 14.34 5.42
N VAL A 124 -4.39 14.11 6.68
CA VAL A 124 -4.94 12.82 7.12
C VAL A 124 -6.46 12.78 6.92
N VAL A 125 -6.90 11.84 6.09
CA VAL A 125 -8.31 11.58 5.80
C VAL A 125 -8.75 10.32 6.54
N LEU A 126 -9.70 10.47 7.48
CA LEU A 126 -10.24 9.31 8.19
C LEU A 126 -11.24 8.56 7.30
N SER A 127 -11.11 7.23 7.23
CA SER A 127 -12.12 6.41 6.58
C SER A 127 -13.47 6.57 7.29
N GLY A 128 -14.57 6.56 6.54
CA GLY A 128 -15.92 6.61 7.08
C GLY A 128 -16.21 5.45 8.02
N VAL A 129 -17.05 5.66 9.03
CA VAL A 129 -17.39 4.59 9.99
C VAL A 129 -18.04 3.47 9.20
N GLN A 130 -17.49 2.26 9.28
CA GLN A 130 -17.97 1.09 8.52
C GLN A 130 -17.88 1.27 6.99
N MET A 131 -16.90 2.03 6.49
CA MET A 131 -16.64 2.19 5.05
C MET A 131 -15.29 1.58 4.64
N PRO A 132 -15.13 0.24 4.75
CA PRO A 132 -13.87 -0.47 4.39
C PRO A 132 -13.45 -0.21 2.94
N ARG A 133 -14.42 0.08 2.06
CA ARG A 133 -14.15 0.47 0.66
C ARG A 133 -13.19 1.64 0.51
N MET A 134 -13.12 2.55 1.50
CA MET A 134 -12.18 3.67 1.48
C MET A 134 -10.72 3.23 1.58
N ASN A 135 -10.45 2.10 2.24
CA ASN A 135 -9.11 1.51 2.38
C ASN A 135 -8.93 0.22 1.57
N SER A 136 -9.79 -0.02 0.57
CA SER A 136 -9.90 -1.31 -0.14
C SER A 136 -8.60 -1.79 -0.80
N ILE A 137 -7.70 -0.87 -1.14
CA ILE A 137 -6.38 -1.20 -1.73
C ILE A 137 -5.46 -1.78 -0.67
N MET A 138 -5.40 -1.16 0.51
CA MET A 138 -4.67 -1.69 1.65
C MET A 138 -5.28 -3.00 2.13
N GLU A 139 -6.60 -3.08 2.26
CA GLU A 139 -7.27 -4.33 2.69
C GLU A 139 -6.96 -5.50 1.74
N ARG A 140 -6.99 -5.25 0.43
CA ARG A 140 -6.61 -6.25 -0.58
C ARG A 140 -5.14 -6.65 -0.45
N TRP A 141 -4.26 -5.69 -0.18
CA TRP A 141 -2.85 -5.96 0.08
C TRP A 141 -2.68 -6.81 1.35
N VAL A 142 -3.37 -6.50 2.45
CA VAL A 142 -3.32 -7.26 3.70
C VAL A 142 -3.77 -8.70 3.48
N GLN A 143 -4.90 -8.92 2.79
CA GLN A 143 -5.39 -10.27 2.45
C GLN A 143 -4.36 -11.05 1.63
N THR A 144 -3.67 -10.36 0.75
CA THR A 144 -2.62 -10.93 -0.10
C THR A 144 -1.40 -11.31 0.73
N CYS A 145 -0.92 -10.42 1.61
CA CYS A 145 0.17 -10.70 2.54
C CYS A 145 -0.17 -11.89 3.45
N ARG A 146 -1.41 -11.97 3.95
CA ARG A 146 -1.85 -13.12 4.76
C ARG A 146 -1.77 -14.42 3.98
N ARG A 147 -2.49 -14.51 2.86
CA ARG A 147 -2.63 -15.73 2.06
C ARG A 147 -1.30 -16.26 1.51
N GLU A 148 -0.38 -15.35 1.19
CA GLU A 148 0.84 -15.69 0.47
C GLU A 148 2.09 -15.76 1.35
N LEU A 149 2.11 -15.05 2.49
CA LEU A 149 3.22 -15.07 3.43
C LEU A 149 2.82 -15.67 4.78
N LEU A 150 1.90 -15.02 5.49
CA LEU A 150 1.68 -15.29 6.92
C LEU A 150 0.98 -16.62 7.18
N ASP A 151 0.05 -17.03 6.32
CA ASP A 151 -0.67 -18.31 6.46
C ASP A 151 0.22 -19.52 6.09
N ARG A 152 1.40 -19.26 5.51
CA ARG A 152 2.33 -20.29 5.01
C ARG A 152 3.65 -20.35 5.77
N THR A 153 3.88 -19.39 6.66
CA THR A 153 5.16 -19.23 7.35
C THR A 153 4.93 -19.23 8.85
N LEU A 154 5.56 -20.17 9.55
CA LEU A 154 5.55 -20.17 11.00
C LEU A 154 6.44 -19.06 11.53
N ILE A 155 5.82 -18.01 12.06
CA ILE A 155 6.54 -16.83 12.55
C ILE A 155 7.08 -17.08 13.97
N TRP A 156 8.38 -17.38 14.09
CA TRP A 156 9.03 -17.58 15.40
C TRP A 156 8.92 -16.39 16.37
N ASN A 157 9.28 -15.19 15.93
CA ASN A 157 9.35 -13.99 16.76
C ASN A 157 9.27 -12.72 15.90
N GLN A 158 9.27 -11.55 16.54
CA GLN A 158 9.20 -10.25 15.85
C GLN A 158 10.34 -10.04 14.84
N ARG A 159 11.57 -10.49 15.13
CA ARG A 159 12.70 -10.35 14.21
C ARG A 159 12.49 -11.18 12.95
N HIS A 160 12.03 -12.41 13.10
CA HIS A 160 11.67 -13.27 11.98
C HIS A 160 10.53 -12.69 11.16
N LEU A 161 9.49 -12.15 11.83
CA LEU A 161 8.39 -11.45 11.16
C LEU A 161 8.89 -10.28 10.31
N LEU A 162 9.73 -9.41 10.87
CA LEU A 162 10.28 -8.27 10.14
C LEU A 162 11.12 -8.70 8.94
N HIS A 163 11.91 -9.77 9.06
CA HIS A 163 12.66 -10.31 7.91
C HIS A 163 11.72 -10.84 6.83
N ALA A 164 10.73 -11.67 7.20
CA ALA A 164 9.75 -12.21 6.27
C ALA A 164 8.95 -11.12 5.54
N LEU A 165 8.55 -10.08 6.27
CA LEU A 165 7.84 -8.93 5.72
C LEU A 165 8.72 -8.12 4.76
N ARG A 166 10.00 -7.88 5.07
CA ARG A 166 10.94 -7.18 4.17
C ARG A 166 11.14 -7.93 2.86
N GLU A 167 11.32 -9.25 2.93
CA GLU A 167 11.43 -10.09 1.73
C GLU A 167 10.16 -10.03 0.88
N PHE A 168 8.99 -10.03 1.54
CA PHE A 168 7.71 -9.92 0.87
C PHE A 168 7.48 -8.54 0.25
N GLU A 169 7.83 -7.45 0.93
CA GLU A 169 7.78 -6.08 0.40
C GLU A 169 8.64 -5.95 -0.87
N GLN A 170 9.88 -6.44 -0.82
CA GLN A 170 10.79 -6.38 -1.96
C GLN A 170 10.24 -7.17 -3.16
N PHE A 171 9.67 -8.36 -2.90
CA PHE A 171 8.99 -9.17 -3.91
C PHE A 171 7.77 -8.44 -4.49
N TYR A 172 6.89 -7.93 -3.63
CA TYR A 172 5.65 -7.26 -4.02
C TYR A 172 5.91 -6.03 -4.90
N ASN A 173 6.91 -5.23 -4.54
CA ASN A 173 7.25 -4.00 -5.24
C ASN A 173 8.06 -4.23 -6.53
N SER A 174 8.89 -5.26 -6.59
CA SER A 174 9.87 -5.43 -7.69
C SER A 174 9.52 -6.52 -8.69
N HIS A 175 8.66 -7.49 -8.32
CA HIS A 175 8.43 -8.71 -9.12
C HIS A 175 6.96 -8.99 -9.35
N ARG A 176 6.08 -8.70 -8.39
CA ARG A 176 4.65 -8.99 -8.52
C ARG A 176 3.97 -8.04 -9.51
N PRO A 177 3.26 -8.55 -10.53
CA PRO A 177 2.41 -7.75 -11.40
C PRO A 177 1.09 -7.41 -10.72
N HIS A 178 0.57 -6.22 -11.01
CA HIS A 178 -0.69 -5.74 -10.43
C HIS A 178 -1.66 -5.27 -11.51
N GLN A 179 -2.82 -5.91 -11.59
CA GLN A 179 -3.87 -5.54 -12.55
C GLN A 179 -4.29 -4.07 -12.45
N GLY A 180 -4.25 -3.51 -11.23
CA GLY A 180 -4.59 -2.10 -10.98
C GLY A 180 -3.61 -1.08 -11.56
N ILE A 181 -2.50 -1.51 -12.15
CA ILE A 181 -1.51 -0.71 -12.89
C ILE A 181 -1.10 -1.42 -14.18
N ALA A 182 -2.07 -1.95 -14.93
CA ALA A 182 -1.85 -2.61 -16.22
C ALA A 182 -0.87 -3.80 -16.17
N ASN A 183 -0.82 -4.53 -15.06
CA ASN A 183 0.14 -5.61 -14.80
C ASN A 183 1.61 -5.17 -14.72
N ALA A 184 1.87 -3.86 -14.59
CA ALA A 184 3.17 -3.36 -14.19
C ALA A 184 3.53 -3.78 -12.75
N ARG A 185 4.78 -3.53 -12.38
CA ARG A 185 5.31 -3.72 -11.02
C ARG A 185 5.60 -2.34 -10.43
N PRO A 186 5.37 -2.08 -9.12
CA PRO A 186 5.47 -0.75 -8.55
C PRO A 186 6.80 -0.05 -8.80
N LEU A 187 7.92 -0.80 -8.75
CA LEU A 187 9.27 -0.29 -8.99
C LEU A 187 9.82 -0.63 -10.38
N ARG A 188 9.02 -1.24 -11.26
CA ARG A 188 9.41 -1.59 -12.62
C ARG A 188 8.23 -1.37 -13.58
N PRO A 189 8.12 -0.18 -14.19
CA PRO A 189 7.09 0.09 -15.19
C PRO A 189 7.22 -0.87 -16.37
N LEU A 190 6.15 -0.97 -17.15
CA LEU A 190 6.18 -1.77 -18.37
C LEU A 190 7.19 -1.17 -19.36
N PRO A 191 7.98 -2.01 -20.04
CA PRO A 191 8.78 -1.56 -21.17
C PRO A 191 7.86 -1.11 -22.30
N ILE A 192 8.40 -0.30 -23.21
CA ILE A 192 7.70 0.12 -24.43
C ILE A 192 7.34 -1.15 -25.24
N PRO A 193 6.10 -1.27 -25.75
CA PRO A 193 5.70 -2.35 -26.64
C PRO A 193 6.67 -2.53 -27.82
N VAL A 194 7.29 -3.70 -27.91
CA VAL A 194 8.07 -4.07 -29.08
C VAL A 194 7.09 -4.50 -30.17
N THR A 195 7.09 -3.80 -31.30
CA THR A 195 6.19 -4.08 -32.44
C THR A 195 6.85 -4.97 -33.49
N ASP A 196 8.18 -5.08 -33.44
CA ASP A 196 9.00 -5.87 -34.36
C ASP A 196 9.40 -7.21 -33.73
N PRO A 197 8.96 -8.36 -34.27
CA PRO A 197 9.29 -9.67 -33.74
C PRO A 197 10.80 -9.96 -33.69
N GLU A 198 11.60 -9.34 -34.55
CA GLU A 198 13.06 -9.54 -34.59
C GLU A 198 13.81 -8.86 -33.43
N GLN A 199 13.15 -7.93 -32.73
CA GLN A 199 13.68 -7.24 -31.55
C GLN A 199 13.31 -7.95 -30.24
N LEU A 200 12.65 -9.11 -30.31
CA LEU A 200 12.30 -9.90 -29.13
C LEU A 200 13.53 -10.62 -28.58
N GLU A 201 14.11 -10.06 -27.52
CA GLU A 201 15.19 -10.70 -26.76
C GLU A 201 14.73 -12.03 -26.14
N PRO A 202 15.57 -13.08 -26.16
CA PRO A 202 15.28 -14.36 -25.50
C PRO A 202 14.97 -14.18 -24.00
N LEU A 203 13.83 -14.71 -23.56
CA LEU A 203 13.41 -14.67 -22.16
C LEU A 203 14.28 -15.57 -21.28
N ASN A 204 15.18 -14.97 -20.48
CA ASN A 204 15.92 -15.68 -19.45
C ASN A 204 15.10 -15.73 -18.14
N ILE A 205 14.35 -16.81 -17.94
CA ILE A 205 13.53 -17.00 -16.74
C ILE A 205 14.40 -17.62 -15.64
N ARG A 206 14.63 -16.86 -14.55
CA ARG A 206 15.33 -17.34 -13.36
C ARG A 206 14.37 -17.49 -12.19
N ARG A 207 14.43 -18.64 -11.51
CA ARG A 207 13.75 -18.88 -10.23
C ARG A 207 14.70 -18.54 -9.10
N HIS A 208 14.23 -17.76 -8.13
CA HIS A 208 14.93 -17.47 -6.89
C HIS A 208 14.08 -17.95 -5.71
N ASP A 209 14.65 -18.78 -4.85
CA ASP A 209 14.00 -19.18 -3.62
C ASP A 209 14.11 -18.06 -2.59
N ARG A 210 12.99 -17.73 -1.94
CA ARG A 210 12.91 -16.78 -0.82
C ARG A 210 12.34 -17.49 0.39
N LEU A 211 12.74 -17.09 1.60
CA LEU A 211 12.23 -17.62 2.87
C LEU A 211 12.24 -19.16 2.95
N GLY A 212 13.38 -19.78 2.64
CA GLY A 212 13.55 -21.23 2.76
C GLY A 212 12.80 -22.07 1.71
N GLY A 213 12.36 -21.46 0.61
CA GLY A 213 11.74 -22.18 -0.50
C GLY A 213 10.23 -22.36 -0.38
N LEU A 214 9.56 -21.62 0.52
CA LEU A 214 8.10 -21.48 0.52
C LEU A 214 7.69 -20.54 -0.62
N PRO A 215 7.12 -21.05 -1.73
CA PRO A 215 6.64 -20.15 -2.76
C PRO A 215 5.35 -19.48 -2.26
N PRO A 216 5.23 -18.15 -2.30
CA PRO A 216 3.94 -17.60 -2.66
C PRO A 216 3.63 -18.23 -4.03
N ARG A 217 2.56 -19.02 -4.14
CA ARG A 217 2.17 -19.74 -5.37
C ARG A 217 1.72 -18.79 -6.50
N SER A 218 2.28 -17.59 -6.59
CA SER A 218 2.53 -16.99 -7.89
C SER A 218 3.87 -17.54 -8.39
N MET A 219 3.83 -18.63 -9.16
CA MET A 219 4.79 -18.76 -10.25
C MET A 219 4.58 -17.52 -11.13
N THR A 220 5.20 -16.41 -10.77
CA THR A 220 5.46 -15.37 -11.75
C THR A 220 6.67 -15.86 -12.50
N CYS A 221 6.41 -16.70 -13.51
CA CYS A 221 7.24 -16.68 -14.69
C CYS A 221 7.45 -15.21 -15.02
N THR A 222 8.70 -14.76 -15.02
CA THR A 222 9.04 -13.50 -15.67
C THR A 222 8.97 -13.77 -17.16
N ALA A 223 7.75 -13.85 -17.69
CA ALA A 223 7.47 -13.81 -19.10
C ALA A 223 7.10 -12.35 -19.39
N THR A 224 8.06 -11.57 -19.90
CA THR A 224 7.70 -10.41 -20.70
C THR A 224 7.11 -10.97 -21.99
N VAL A 225 5.81 -11.23 -22.01
CA VAL A 225 5.08 -11.50 -23.25
C VAL A 225 4.10 -10.35 -23.42
N LEU A 226 4.56 -9.38 -24.19
CA LEU A 226 3.69 -8.52 -24.98
C LEU A 226 3.08 -9.40 -26.06
N LEU A 227 1.86 -9.86 -25.85
CA LEU A 227 0.97 -10.25 -26.94
C LEU A 227 -0.08 -9.14 -27.05
N CYS A 228 0.26 -8.11 -27.83
CA CYS A 228 -0.77 -7.36 -28.53
C CYS A 228 -1.09 -8.15 -29.79
N HIS A 229 -2.30 -8.70 -29.90
CA HIS A 229 -3.04 -8.67 -31.16
C HIS A 229 -4.54 -8.91 -30.95
N ALA A 230 -5.29 -8.02 -31.60
CA ALA A 230 -6.73 -7.97 -31.91
C ALA A 230 -7.71 -7.73 -30.76
#